data_AF-A0A8W8MHL8-F1
#
_entry.id   AF-A0A8W8MHL8-F1
#
_cell.length_a   1.000
_cell.length_b   1.000
_cell.length_c   1.000
_cell.angle_alpha   90.00
_cell.angle_beta   90.00
_cell.angle_gamma   90.00
#
_symmetry.space_group_name_H-M   'P 1'
#
loop_
_entity.id
_entity.type
_entity.pdbx_description
1 polymer ?
#
loop_
_entity_poly.entity_id
_entity_poly.type
_entity_poly.pdbx_seq_one_letter_code
_entity_poly.pdbx_strand_id
1 'polypeptide(L)'
;MPSYTTAIRCEGFYKGCCPGSLWNTETQQCESCMPGYNGVNCTSLCPYPQYGVDCQRSCNCSKDLCNVSTGCIYPTTASERCSPGYFGKNCRAKCVYPYFGKDCRERCDCGKNFCDVSTGCFADTTDRVQADCSPGYFGMNCRGKCSYPYYGEECQGQCDCDEERCDTSIGCKNGTKEIEHQQAIVHSQHFININNV
;
A
#
# COMPACT_ATOMS: atom_id res chain seq x y z
N MET A 1 0.18 -4.73 63.56
CA MET A 1 0.14 -3.52 62.72
C MET A 1 -1.02 -3.68 61.77
N PRO A 2 -2.08 -2.84 61.82
CA PRO A 2 -3.20 -2.98 60.91
C PRO A 2 -2.82 -2.42 59.55
N SER A 3 -2.85 -3.27 58.53
CA SER A 3 -2.70 -2.90 57.12
C SER A 3 -3.94 -2.13 56.68
N TYR A 4 -3.85 -0.80 56.66
CA TYR A 4 -4.85 0.05 56.01
C TYR A 4 -4.69 -0.08 54.49
N THR A 5 -5.18 -1.17 53.91
CA THR A 5 -5.62 -1.13 52.52
C THR A 5 -6.93 -0.36 52.52
N THR A 6 -6.86 0.95 52.29
CA THR A 6 -8.02 1.75 51.94
C THR A 6 -8.64 1.13 50.70
N ALA A 7 -9.72 0.35 50.89
CA ALA A 7 -10.55 -0.09 49.78
C ALA A 7 -11.02 1.18 49.07
N ILE A 8 -10.62 1.34 47.81
CA ILE A 8 -11.09 2.44 46.98
C ILE A 8 -12.60 2.22 46.83
N ARG A 9 -13.39 2.95 47.60
CA ARG A 9 -14.84 2.95 47.45
C ARG A 9 -15.17 3.76 46.21
N CYS A 10 -15.65 3.07 45.19
CA CYS A 10 -16.07 3.70 43.92
C CYS A 10 -17.50 4.24 44.00
N GLU A 11 -17.95 4.51 45.24
CA GLU A 11 -19.21 5.16 45.58
C GLU A 11 -19.17 6.59 45.02
N GLY A 12 -19.98 6.86 43.99
CA GLY A 12 -20.06 8.17 43.31
C GLY A 12 -19.63 8.16 41.84
N PHE A 13 -19.03 7.08 41.34
CA PHE A 13 -18.76 6.93 39.91
C PHE A 13 -19.95 6.29 39.17
N TYR A 14 -20.07 6.56 37.86
CA TYR A 14 -21.15 6.05 37.03
C TYR A 14 -21.26 4.53 37.15
N LYS A 15 -22.44 4.03 37.56
CA LYS A 15 -22.72 2.60 37.82
C LYS A 15 -21.75 1.92 38.81
N GLY A 16 -21.03 2.68 39.63
CA GLY A 16 -20.07 2.17 40.63
C GLY A 16 -18.73 1.72 40.05
N CYS A 17 -18.44 2.01 38.76
CA CYS A 17 -17.17 1.63 38.15
C CYS A 17 -16.02 2.55 38.59
N CYS A 18 -14.95 1.93 39.08
CA CYS A 18 -13.76 2.64 39.52
C CYS A 18 -12.99 3.27 38.35
N PRO A 19 -12.17 4.32 38.60
CA PRO A 19 -11.18 4.76 37.63
C PRO A 19 -10.32 3.59 37.14
N GLY A 20 -10.10 3.51 35.82
CA GLY A 20 -9.48 2.34 35.17
C GLY A 20 -10.50 1.32 34.64
N SER A 21 -11.80 1.59 34.79
CA SER A 21 -12.86 0.76 34.23
C SER A 21 -14.00 1.60 33.64
N LEU A 22 -14.76 0.98 32.73
CA LEU A 22 -16.00 1.51 32.17
C LEU A 22 -17.14 0.50 32.36
N TRP A 23 -18.37 1.00 32.45
CA TRP A 23 -19.55 0.15 32.47
C TRP A 23 -19.85 -0.40 31.08
N ASN A 24 -19.84 -1.71 30.92
CA ASN A 24 -20.31 -2.36 29.71
C ASN A 24 -21.81 -2.68 29.85
N THR A 25 -22.63 -2.12 28.95
CA THR A 25 -24.09 -2.29 28.98
C THR A 25 -24.57 -3.68 28.55
N GLU A 26 -23.78 -4.40 27.75
CA GLU A 26 -24.09 -5.76 27.30
C GLU A 26 -23.84 -6.78 28.41
N THR A 27 -22.67 -6.69 29.06
CA THR A 27 -22.27 -7.62 30.13
C THR A 27 -22.80 -7.23 31.50
N GLN A 28 -23.30 -5.99 31.65
CA GLN A 28 -23.73 -5.39 32.92
C GLN A 28 -22.65 -5.46 33.99
N GLN A 29 -21.39 -5.24 33.59
CA GLN A 29 -20.22 -5.31 34.46
C GLN A 29 -19.27 -4.14 34.18
N CYS A 30 -18.43 -3.81 35.17
CA CYS A 30 -17.32 -2.89 34.96
C CYS A 30 -16.17 -3.65 34.30
N GLU A 31 -15.75 -3.19 33.13
CA GLU A 31 -14.65 -3.77 32.37
C GLU A 31 -13.43 -2.85 32.44
N SER A 32 -12.25 -3.43 32.57
CA SER A 32 -11.01 -2.68 32.56
C SER A 32 -10.83 -1.94 31.25
N CYS A 33 -10.22 -0.75 31.33
CA CYS A 33 -9.90 0.03 30.15
C CYS A 33 -9.00 -0.75 29.18
N MET A 34 -9.17 -0.46 27.88
CA MET A 34 -8.23 -0.94 26.88
C MET A 34 -6.81 -0.44 27.20
N PRO A 35 -5.76 -1.23 26.94
CA PRO A 35 -4.39 -0.83 27.24
C PRO A 35 -4.05 0.52 26.60
N GLY A 36 -3.53 1.45 27.40
CA GLY A 36 -3.26 2.83 26.99
C GLY A 36 -4.30 3.86 27.39
N TYR A 37 -5.41 3.40 27.98
CA TYR A 37 -6.47 4.25 28.54
C TYR A 37 -6.65 3.99 30.03
N ASN A 38 -7.05 5.02 30.77
CA ASN A 38 -7.29 5.02 32.20
C ASN A 38 -8.31 6.14 32.55
N GLY A 39 -8.52 6.37 33.85
CA GLY A 39 -9.47 7.34 34.36
C GLY A 39 -10.90 6.82 34.37
N VAL A 40 -11.85 7.69 34.70
CA VAL A 40 -13.28 7.35 34.70
C VAL A 40 -13.74 7.15 33.26
N ASN A 41 -14.46 6.05 32.99
CA ASN A 41 -14.96 5.69 31.66
C ASN A 41 -13.86 5.61 30.59
N CYS A 42 -12.60 5.36 30.96
CA CYS A 42 -11.49 5.16 30.03
C CYS A 42 -11.23 6.33 29.08
N THR A 43 -11.52 7.55 29.54
CA THR A 43 -11.40 8.77 28.72
C THR A 43 -10.00 9.39 28.72
N SER A 44 -9.13 8.98 29.65
CA SER A 44 -7.77 9.52 29.77
C SER A 44 -6.76 8.59 29.11
N LEU A 45 -5.92 9.12 28.23
CA LEU A 45 -4.75 8.40 27.72
C LEU A 45 -3.70 8.25 28.83
N CYS A 46 -2.89 7.19 28.76
CA CYS A 46 -1.75 7.07 29.66
C CYS A 46 -0.79 8.25 29.49
N PRO A 47 -0.43 8.94 30.59
CA PRO A 47 0.49 10.07 30.53
C PRO A 47 1.91 9.55 30.29
N TYR A 48 2.65 10.14 29.36
CA TYR A 48 4.07 9.81 29.17
C TYR A 48 4.85 9.99 30.50
N PRO A 49 5.71 9.04 30.90
CA PRO A 49 6.21 7.88 30.13
C PRO A 49 5.39 6.59 30.28
N GLN A 50 4.19 6.64 30.85
CA GLN A 50 3.41 5.46 31.16
C GLN A 50 2.65 4.88 29.96
N TYR A 51 2.44 3.57 29.95
CA TYR A 51 1.71 2.84 28.92
C TYR A 51 1.12 1.52 29.45
N GLY A 52 0.28 0.87 28.63
CA GLY A 52 -0.28 -0.45 28.88
C GLY A 52 -1.56 -0.41 29.71
N VAL A 53 -1.95 -1.58 30.24
CA VAL A 53 -3.12 -1.71 31.13
C VAL A 53 -2.86 -0.88 32.39
N ASP A 54 -3.85 -0.07 32.78
CA ASP A 54 -3.82 0.83 33.93
C ASP A 54 -2.61 1.77 33.99
N CYS A 55 -1.93 1.99 32.86
CA CYS A 55 -0.71 2.81 32.77
C CYS A 55 0.42 2.36 33.72
N GLN A 56 0.49 1.06 34.05
CA GLN A 56 1.46 0.53 35.02
C GLN A 56 2.85 0.24 34.45
N ARG A 57 3.05 0.38 33.13
CA ARG A 57 4.36 0.19 32.48
C ARG A 57 4.96 1.53 32.09
N SER A 58 6.28 1.59 31.94
CA SER A 58 7.00 2.82 31.55
C SER A 58 7.82 2.61 30.29
N CYS A 59 7.67 3.52 29.33
CA CYS A 59 8.51 3.64 28.15
C CYS A 59 9.91 4.12 28.54
N ASN A 60 10.93 3.60 27.87
CA ASN A 60 12.32 4.03 27.97
C ASN A 60 12.83 4.68 26.66
N CYS A 61 11.92 5.33 25.94
CA CYS A 61 12.13 5.99 24.64
C CYS A 61 11.54 7.41 24.69
N SER A 62 11.78 8.21 23.65
CA SER A 62 11.14 9.53 23.55
C SER A 62 9.62 9.41 23.46
N LYS A 63 8.92 10.51 23.78
CA LYS A 63 7.46 10.57 23.76
C LYS A 63 6.85 10.16 22.42
N ASP A 64 7.46 10.58 21.31
CA ASP A 64 6.98 10.30 19.94
C ASP A 64 7.10 8.83 19.54
N LEU A 65 7.90 8.07 20.30
CA LEU A 65 8.18 6.65 20.06
C LEU A 65 7.53 5.74 21.10
N CYS A 66 6.82 6.31 22.07
CA CYS A 66 6.10 5.60 23.10
C CYS A 66 4.63 5.45 22.69
N ASN A 67 4.25 4.26 22.26
CA ASN A 67 2.85 3.91 22.06
C ASN A 67 2.19 3.69 23.43
N VAL A 68 1.09 4.39 23.70
CA VAL A 68 0.35 4.32 24.98
C VAL A 68 -0.14 2.91 25.32
N SER A 69 -0.34 2.04 24.32
CA SER A 69 -0.82 0.67 24.51
C SER A 69 0.33 -0.33 24.61
N THR A 70 1.31 -0.23 23.70
CA THR A 70 2.34 -1.27 23.51
C THR A 70 3.73 -0.89 24.02
N GLY A 71 3.98 0.38 24.32
CA GLY A 71 5.25 0.90 24.81
C GLY A 71 6.15 1.41 23.69
N CYS A 72 7.48 1.31 23.87
CA CYS A 72 8.41 1.74 22.83
C CYS A 72 8.23 0.93 21.54
N ILE A 73 8.16 1.61 20.40
CA ILE A 73 7.92 0.98 19.09
C ILE A 73 9.14 0.25 18.53
N TYR A 74 10.32 0.45 19.12
CA TYR A 74 11.56 -0.26 18.86
C TYR A 74 12.37 -0.40 20.18
N PRO A 75 13.34 -1.33 20.27
CA PRO A 75 14.11 -1.52 21.49
C PRO A 75 15.13 -0.39 21.68
N THR A 76 15.26 0.06 22.93
CA THR A 76 16.21 1.13 23.29
C THR A 76 17.63 0.60 23.49
N THR A 77 17.77 -0.72 23.52
CA THR A 77 19.05 -1.45 23.54
C THR A 77 19.04 -2.47 22.41
N ALA A 78 20.13 -2.58 21.64
CA ALA A 78 20.24 -3.60 20.60
C ALA A 78 20.10 -5.00 21.21
N SER A 79 19.28 -5.85 20.59
CA SER A 79 19.15 -7.25 20.98
C SER A 79 19.80 -8.14 19.93
N GLU A 80 20.94 -8.75 20.26
CA GLU A 80 21.60 -9.70 19.35
C GLU A 80 20.81 -11.01 19.17
N ARG A 81 19.81 -11.26 20.04
CA ARG A 81 19.07 -12.52 20.11
C ARG A 81 17.73 -12.53 19.39
N CYS A 82 17.20 -11.38 19.00
CA CYS A 82 15.88 -11.32 18.37
C CYS A 82 16.00 -11.43 16.85
N SER A 83 15.17 -12.30 16.26
CA SER A 83 14.95 -12.33 14.82
C SER A 83 14.38 -11.00 14.32
N PRO A 84 14.64 -10.62 13.05
CA PRO A 84 14.00 -9.46 12.44
C PRO A 84 12.48 -9.45 12.65
N GLY A 85 11.90 -8.27 12.87
CA GLY A 85 10.49 -8.11 13.18
C GLY A 85 10.12 -8.22 14.66
N TYR A 86 11.06 -8.56 15.54
CA TYR A 86 10.83 -8.75 16.97
C TYR A 86 11.87 -8.04 17.84
N PHE A 87 11.45 -7.65 19.06
CA PHE A 87 12.31 -6.98 20.03
C PHE A 87 11.89 -7.23 21.50
N GLY A 88 12.66 -6.66 22.42
CA GLY A 88 12.46 -6.77 23.88
C GLY A 88 13.20 -7.97 24.51
N LYS A 89 13.19 -8.05 25.85
CA LYS A 89 13.99 -9.01 26.64
C LYS A 89 13.82 -10.49 26.24
N ASN A 90 12.63 -10.85 25.74
CA ASN A 90 12.28 -12.22 25.33
C ASN A 90 11.81 -12.30 23.85
N CYS A 91 12.09 -11.29 23.03
CA CYS A 91 11.71 -11.24 21.61
C CYS A 91 10.21 -11.48 21.33
N ARG A 92 9.33 -11.07 22.25
CA ARG A 92 7.88 -11.20 22.11
C ARG A 92 7.21 -9.95 21.54
N ALA A 93 7.86 -8.79 21.63
CA ALA A 93 7.31 -7.57 21.07
C ALA A 93 7.54 -7.57 19.56
N LYS A 94 6.47 -7.42 18.76
CA LYS A 94 6.55 -7.36 17.29
C LYS A 94 6.71 -5.90 16.86
N CYS A 95 7.44 -5.64 15.79
CA CYS A 95 7.52 -4.30 15.20
C CYS A 95 6.11 -3.78 14.86
N VAL A 96 5.90 -2.50 15.11
CA VAL A 96 4.64 -1.81 14.83
C VAL A 96 4.83 -1.01 13.54
N TYR A 97 3.89 -1.12 12.59
CA TYR A 97 3.90 -0.29 11.39
C TYR A 97 4.09 1.20 11.74
N PRO A 98 4.95 1.94 11.03
CA PRO A 98 5.63 1.57 9.78
C PRO A 98 6.99 0.88 9.94
N TYR A 99 7.35 0.35 11.11
CA TYR A 99 8.69 -0.16 11.36
C TYR A 99 8.84 -1.66 11.10
N PHE A 100 10.02 -2.07 10.62
CA PHE A 100 10.38 -3.45 10.32
C PHE A 100 11.88 -3.73 10.56
N GLY A 101 12.30 -4.97 10.31
CA GLY A 101 13.70 -5.37 10.28
C GLY A 101 14.27 -5.69 11.66
N LYS A 102 15.60 -5.77 11.76
CA LYS A 102 16.26 -6.05 13.04
C LYS A 102 16.08 -4.85 13.98
N ASP A 103 15.67 -5.12 15.21
CA ASP A 103 15.38 -4.08 16.21
C ASP A 103 14.36 -3.01 15.72
N CYS A 104 13.50 -3.29 14.73
CA CYS A 104 12.50 -2.36 14.21
C CYS A 104 13.04 -0.97 13.81
N ARG A 105 14.28 -0.92 13.29
CA ARG A 105 14.95 0.35 12.94
C ARG A 105 14.69 0.81 11.52
N GLU A 106 14.15 -0.07 10.69
CA GLU A 106 13.82 0.23 9.31
C GLU A 106 12.36 0.65 9.20
N ARG A 107 12.04 1.43 8.16
CA ARG A 107 10.70 1.99 7.95
C ARG A 107 10.17 1.60 6.57
N CYS A 108 8.96 1.07 6.53
CA CYS A 108 8.23 0.77 5.31
C CYS A 108 7.73 2.05 4.65
N ASP A 109 8.02 2.18 3.36
CA ASP A 109 7.50 3.23 2.45
C ASP A 109 6.36 2.69 1.55
N CYS A 110 5.57 1.77 2.10
CA CYS A 110 4.43 1.14 1.46
C CYS A 110 3.24 1.12 2.43
N GLY A 111 2.03 0.83 1.92
CA GLY A 111 0.85 0.69 2.77
C GLY A 111 1.01 -0.43 3.81
N LYS A 112 0.36 -0.30 4.97
CA LYS A 112 0.43 -1.26 6.09
C LYS A 112 0.23 -2.73 5.69
N ASN A 113 -0.63 -2.99 4.69
CA ASN A 113 -0.93 -4.35 4.22
C ASN A 113 0.19 -4.98 3.38
N PHE A 114 1.17 -4.17 2.96
CA PHE A 114 2.31 -4.57 2.12
C PHE A 114 3.65 -4.50 2.88
N CYS A 115 3.59 -4.30 4.20
CA CYS A 115 4.76 -4.17 5.05
C CYS A 115 4.88 -5.42 5.94
N ASP A 116 5.77 -6.33 5.58
CA ASP A 116 6.16 -7.44 6.44
C ASP A 116 7.08 -6.91 7.54
N VAL A 117 6.88 -7.36 8.78
CA VAL A 117 7.66 -6.86 9.91
C VAL A 117 9.12 -7.28 9.88
N SER A 118 9.46 -8.33 9.14
CA SER A 118 10.80 -8.90 9.07
C SER A 118 11.54 -8.38 7.84
N THR A 119 10.88 -8.38 6.68
CA THR A 119 11.49 -8.07 5.38
C THR A 119 11.13 -6.70 4.82
N GLY A 120 10.16 -6.00 5.40
CA GLY A 120 9.74 -4.67 4.96
C GLY A 120 8.72 -4.73 3.84
N CYS A 121 8.81 -3.78 2.91
CA CYS A 121 7.84 -3.70 1.82
C CYS A 121 7.98 -4.89 0.87
N PHE A 122 6.95 -5.74 0.82
CA PHE A 122 6.80 -6.70 -0.24
C PHE A 122 5.89 -6.10 -1.30
N ALA A 123 6.33 -6.14 -2.55
CA ALA A 123 5.43 -5.89 -3.66
C ALA A 123 4.27 -6.88 -3.53
N ASP A 124 3.04 -6.41 -3.68
CA ASP A 124 1.96 -7.30 -4.07
C ASP A 124 2.51 -8.14 -5.23
N THR A 125 2.55 -9.47 -5.08
CA THR A 125 2.97 -10.37 -6.16
C THR A 125 1.91 -10.46 -7.26
N THR A 126 1.24 -9.33 -7.54
CA THR A 126 0.42 -9.08 -8.71
C THR A 126 0.92 -7.78 -9.38
N ASP A 127 1.54 -7.95 -10.54
CA ASP A 127 1.56 -6.97 -11.65
C ASP A 127 2.53 -5.77 -11.62
N ARG A 128 3.82 -6.06 -11.38
CA ARG A 128 4.87 -5.53 -12.28
C ARG A 128 5.52 -6.61 -13.14
N VAL A 129 4.74 -7.63 -13.49
CA VAL A 129 4.80 -8.07 -14.87
C VAL A 129 4.06 -6.97 -15.64
N GLN A 130 4.81 -5.95 -16.05
CA GLN A 130 4.51 -5.36 -17.35
C GLN A 130 4.59 -6.57 -18.29
N ALA A 131 3.44 -7.22 -18.50
CA ALA A 131 3.35 -8.27 -19.48
C ALA A 131 3.67 -7.54 -20.77
N ASP A 132 4.79 -7.91 -21.37
CA ASP A 132 5.12 -7.50 -22.72
C ASP A 132 4.03 -8.14 -23.60
N CYS A 133 2.90 -7.44 -23.68
CA CYS A 133 1.72 -7.94 -24.35
C CYS A 133 2.04 -7.97 -25.82
N SER A 134 1.73 -9.08 -26.48
CA SER A 134 1.90 -9.12 -27.93
C SER A 134 1.13 -7.96 -28.57
N PRO A 135 1.67 -7.33 -29.63
CA PRO A 135 1.04 -6.20 -30.30
C PRO A 135 -0.44 -6.45 -30.56
N GLY A 136 -1.28 -5.45 -30.27
CA GLY A 136 -2.74 -5.56 -30.38
C GLY A 136 -3.48 -5.93 -29.10
N TYR A 137 -2.76 -6.16 -28.00
CA TYR A 137 -3.33 -6.38 -26.68
C TYR A 137 -2.74 -5.41 -25.64
N PHE A 138 -3.52 -5.08 -24.62
CA PHE A 138 -3.16 -4.16 -23.55
C PHE A 138 -3.81 -4.53 -22.22
N GLY A 139 -3.32 -3.90 -21.14
CA GLY A 139 -3.83 -4.06 -19.79
C GLY A 139 -3.22 -5.25 -19.04
N MET A 140 -3.57 -5.36 -17.74
CA MET A 140 -3.07 -6.42 -16.87
C MET A 140 -3.47 -7.79 -17.44
N ASN A 141 -2.49 -8.68 -17.63
CA ASN A 141 -2.66 -10.02 -18.23
C ASN A 141 -3.12 -10.02 -19.72
N CYS A 142 -2.93 -8.95 -20.48
CA CYS A 142 -3.16 -8.86 -21.93
C CYS A 142 -4.58 -9.24 -22.40
N ARG A 143 -5.59 -8.96 -21.58
CA ARG A 143 -7.00 -9.25 -21.91
C ARG A 143 -7.68 -8.17 -22.74
N GLY A 144 -7.20 -6.93 -22.68
CA GLY A 144 -7.73 -5.84 -23.50
C GLY A 144 -7.22 -6.01 -24.94
N LYS A 145 -8.11 -6.00 -25.93
CA LYS A 145 -7.72 -5.95 -27.35
C LYS A 145 -7.82 -4.50 -27.83
N CYS A 146 -6.85 -4.03 -28.61
CA CYS A 146 -6.92 -2.68 -29.17
C CYS A 146 -8.23 -2.47 -29.94
N SER A 147 -8.89 -1.35 -29.67
CA SER A 147 -10.13 -0.96 -30.34
C SER A 147 -9.81 -0.02 -31.50
N TYR A 148 -10.53 -0.13 -32.61
CA TYR A 148 -10.36 0.81 -33.74
C TYR A 148 -10.51 2.26 -33.24
N PRO A 149 -9.63 3.19 -33.66
CA PRO A 149 -8.59 3.05 -34.70
C PRO A 149 -7.21 2.59 -34.20
N TYR A 150 -7.07 2.09 -32.98
CA TYR A 150 -5.76 1.83 -32.37
C TYR A 150 -5.18 0.43 -32.66
N TYR A 151 -3.85 0.35 -32.75
CA TYR A 151 -3.09 -0.89 -32.99
C TYR A 151 -1.69 -0.86 -32.36
N GLY A 152 -0.99 -2.01 -32.38
CA GLY A 152 0.42 -2.11 -32.00
C GLY A 152 0.66 -2.34 -30.51
N GLU A 153 1.89 -2.14 -30.07
CA GLU A 153 2.29 -2.20 -28.65
C GLU A 153 1.51 -1.16 -27.83
N GLU A 154 0.89 -1.62 -26.73
CA GLU A 154 0.03 -0.80 -25.86
C GLU A 154 -1.06 0.02 -26.60
N CYS A 155 -1.43 -0.37 -27.82
CA CYS A 155 -2.39 0.37 -28.67
C CYS A 155 -1.98 1.82 -28.98
N GLN A 156 -0.68 2.11 -29.10
CA GLN A 156 -0.18 3.47 -29.36
C GLN A 156 -0.17 3.85 -30.86
N GLY A 157 -0.33 2.88 -31.76
CA GLY A 157 -0.49 3.13 -33.20
C GLY A 157 -1.93 3.46 -33.56
N GLN A 158 -2.14 4.22 -34.63
CA GLN A 158 -3.47 4.56 -35.13
C GLN A 158 -3.59 4.27 -36.64
N CYS A 159 -4.61 3.52 -37.04
CA CYS A 159 -4.90 3.17 -38.42
C CYS A 159 -5.47 4.36 -39.20
N ASP A 160 -4.94 4.59 -40.41
CA ASP A 160 -5.47 5.51 -41.42
C ASP A 160 -6.10 4.70 -42.58
N CYS A 161 -7.05 3.85 -42.22
CA CYS A 161 -7.82 3.01 -43.12
C CYS A 161 -9.16 2.64 -42.45
N ASP A 162 -10.08 2.08 -43.23
CA ASP A 162 -11.35 1.56 -42.70
C ASP A 162 -11.09 0.43 -41.68
N GLU A 163 -11.99 0.29 -40.70
CA GLU A 163 -11.88 -0.71 -39.63
C GLU A 163 -11.63 -2.13 -40.14
N GLU A 164 -12.26 -2.50 -41.25
CA GLU A 164 -12.12 -3.81 -41.91
C GLU A 164 -10.69 -4.10 -42.41
N ARG A 165 -9.89 -3.05 -42.62
CA ARG A 165 -8.49 -3.15 -43.08
C ARG A 165 -7.47 -2.89 -41.98
N CYS A 166 -7.91 -2.54 -40.76
CA CYS A 166 -7.06 -2.27 -39.62
C CYS A 166 -6.81 -3.55 -38.82
N ASP A 167 -5.58 -4.06 -38.85
CA ASP A 167 -5.13 -5.11 -37.95
C ASP A 167 -4.74 -4.52 -36.60
N THR A 168 -5.23 -5.09 -35.51
CA THR A 168 -4.90 -4.59 -34.17
C THR A 168 -3.43 -4.78 -33.80
N SER A 169 -2.69 -5.68 -34.45
CA SER A 169 -1.28 -5.92 -34.15
C SER A 169 -0.34 -5.10 -35.02
N ILE A 170 -0.63 -4.96 -36.32
CA ILE A 170 0.29 -4.37 -37.31
C ILE A 170 -0.24 -3.13 -38.04
N GLY A 171 -1.50 -2.74 -37.83
CA GLY A 171 -2.10 -1.57 -38.46
C GLY A 171 -2.74 -1.90 -39.82
N CYS A 172 -2.74 -0.96 -40.75
CA CYS A 172 -3.42 -1.14 -42.03
C CYS A 172 -2.79 -2.25 -42.89
N LYS A 173 -3.57 -3.29 -43.19
CA LYS A 173 -3.16 -4.33 -44.14
C LYS A 173 -3.17 -3.72 -45.54
N ASN A 174 -1.99 -3.51 -46.11
CA ASN A 174 -1.86 -3.17 -47.52
C ASN A 174 -2.38 -4.35 -48.36
N GLY A 175 -3.64 -4.26 -48.79
CA GLY A 175 -4.08 -5.00 -49.95
C GLY A 175 -3.27 -4.49 -51.13
N THR A 176 -2.46 -5.35 -51.73
CA THR A 176 -1.95 -5.16 -53.08
C THR A 176 -3.09 -4.70 -53.99
N LYS A 177 -3.09 -3.43 -54.35
CA LYS A 177 -3.65 -2.96 -55.63
C LYS A 177 -2.48 -2.46 -56.46
N GLU A 178 -1.72 -3.40 -57.00
CA GLU A 178 -0.88 -3.11 -58.15
C GLU A 178 -1.72 -3.30 -59.43
N ILE A 179 -1.89 -2.20 -60.18
CA ILE A 179 -2.13 -2.07 -61.64
C ILE A 179 -3.55 -2.53 -62.10
N GLU A 180 -4.39 -1.85 -62.89
CA GLU A 180 -4.34 -1.02 -64.12
C GLU A 180 -5.55 -0.05 -64.07
N HIS A 181 -5.73 1.06 -64.80
CA HIS A 181 -5.42 1.40 -66.18
C HIS A 181 -5.81 2.89 -66.35
N GLN A 182 -4.92 3.72 -66.92
CA GLN A 182 -5.33 4.72 -67.92
C GLN A 182 -4.07 5.32 -68.58
N GLN A 183 -3.62 4.67 -69.65
CA GLN A 183 -3.01 5.38 -70.77
C GLN A 183 -4.14 5.84 -71.71
N ALA A 184 -4.24 7.14 -71.96
CA ALA A 184 -4.60 7.76 -73.26
C ALA A 184 -4.59 9.30 -73.12
N ILE A 185 -3.45 9.93 -73.41
CA ILE A 185 -3.20 10.82 -74.56
C ILE A 185 -4.29 11.88 -74.81
N VAL A 186 -3.95 13.15 -74.56
CA VAL A 186 -4.25 14.24 -75.50
C VAL A 186 -3.01 15.13 -75.64
N HIS A 187 -2.56 15.25 -76.89
CA HIS A 187 -1.64 16.26 -77.43
C HIS A 187 -1.69 17.63 -76.74
N SER A 188 -0.53 18.24 -76.49
CA SER A 188 -0.03 19.36 -77.32
C SER A 188 1.30 19.91 -76.79
N GLN A 189 2.33 19.84 -77.66
CA GLN A 189 3.38 20.86 -77.93
C GLN A 189 4.10 21.47 -76.70
N HIS A 190 5.41 21.25 -76.49
CA HIS A 190 6.46 21.66 -77.41
C HIS A 190 7.74 20.83 -77.23
N PHE A 191 8.32 20.45 -78.37
CA PHE A 191 9.74 20.19 -78.55
C PHE A 191 10.59 21.33 -77.97
N ILE A 192 11.69 21.01 -77.26
CA ILE A 192 13.11 21.26 -77.58
C ILE A 192 13.90 20.51 -76.48
N ASN A 193 14.11 19.19 -76.61
CA ASN A 193 15.38 18.58 -77.03
C ASN A 193 16.54 19.55 -77.30
N ILE A 194 17.66 19.40 -76.59
CA ILE A 194 18.98 19.03 -77.15
C ILE A 194 20.02 19.03 -76.03
N ASN A 195 20.46 17.81 -75.68
CA ASN A 195 21.85 17.33 -75.53
C ASN A 195 22.86 18.17 -74.74
N ASN A 196 23.42 17.62 -73.65
CA ASN A 196 24.67 16.83 -73.66
C ASN A 196 25.84 17.57 -74.33
N VAL A 197 26.74 18.16 -73.51
CA VAL A 197 28.17 17.83 -73.39
C VAL A 197 28.64 18.25 -71.99
#